data_AF-A0A3N4P419-F1
#
_entry.id   AF-A0A3N4P419-F1
#
_cell.length_a   1.000
_cell.length_b   1.000
_cell.length_c   1.000
_cell.angle_alpha   90.00
_cell.angle_beta   90.00
_cell.angle_gamma   90.00
#
_symmetry.space_group_name_H-M   'P 1'
#
loop_
_entity.id
_entity.type
_entity.pdbx_description
1 polymer ?
#
loop_
_entity_poly.entity_id
_entity_poly.type
_entity_poly.pdbx_seq_one_letter_code
_entity_poly.pdbx_strand_id
1 'polypeptide(L)'
;MKLFSPLNYLRIRHSEKKWYDFIIPSLGAVLAMAIYFFCHDQIPLVGSSGLIVQVNGLLQVLIGFYIAALAAVSTFSNSSIDEVMAGDPPTIVEKFRATKVKVELTRRRFVCYLFGYLALMSFILFSVGLVAILLGKMISAWIIGLSSLEVLWLIKTVFVGFYSLILINLIATTLLGLYYLSVRFHQSSL
;
A
#
# COMPACT_ATOMS: atom_id res chain seq x y z
N MET A 1 -13.58 -9.55 -12.26
CA MET A 1 -14.46 -8.50 -11.71
C MET A 1 -13.75 -7.16 -11.82
N LYS A 2 -14.43 -6.11 -12.31
CA LYS A 2 -13.79 -4.81 -12.59
C LYS A 2 -13.42 -4.02 -11.33
N LEU A 3 -14.08 -4.28 -10.20
CA LEU A 3 -13.88 -3.58 -8.92
C LEU A 3 -12.45 -3.73 -8.35
N PHE A 4 -11.83 -4.90 -8.52
CA PHE A 4 -10.48 -5.18 -8.03
C PHE A 4 -9.40 -4.97 -9.10
N SER A 5 -9.72 -4.29 -10.20
CA SER A 5 -8.76 -4.02 -11.27
C SER A 5 -7.49 -3.29 -10.80
N PRO A 6 -7.52 -2.39 -9.81
CA PRO A 6 -6.30 -1.78 -9.29
C PRO A 6 -5.33 -2.78 -8.64
N LEU A 7 -5.84 -3.89 -8.07
CA LEU A 7 -5.00 -4.96 -7.51
C LEU A 7 -4.20 -5.72 -8.58
N ASN A 8 -4.49 -5.50 -9.88
CA ASN A 8 -3.67 -6.06 -10.96
C ASN A 8 -2.22 -5.55 -10.92
N TYR A 9 -1.93 -4.45 -10.21
CA TYR A 9 -0.56 -4.05 -9.91
C TYR A 9 0.23 -5.21 -9.32
N LEU A 10 -0.30 -5.93 -8.31
CA LEU A 10 0.40 -7.05 -7.67
C LEU A 10 0.72 -8.21 -8.63
N ARG A 11 0.01 -8.30 -9.75
CA ARG A 11 0.25 -9.33 -10.79
C ARG A 11 1.38 -8.98 -11.74
N ILE A 12 1.82 -7.73 -11.76
CA ILE A 12 2.97 -7.28 -12.55
C ILE A 12 4.22 -7.99 -12.02
N ARG A 13 4.96 -8.65 -12.91
CA ARG A 13 6.19 -9.36 -12.59
C ARG A 13 7.40 -8.52 -12.97
N HIS A 14 8.31 -8.33 -12.03
CA HIS A 14 9.62 -7.71 -12.20
C HIS A 14 10.57 -8.27 -11.13
N SER A 15 11.85 -8.42 -11.46
CA SER A 15 12.87 -9.03 -10.58
C SER A 15 13.02 -8.28 -9.24
N GLU A 16 13.08 -6.95 -9.30
CA GLU A 16 13.26 -6.07 -8.13
C GLU A 16 12.00 -5.92 -7.27
N LYS A 17 10.84 -6.36 -7.78
CA LYS A 17 9.55 -6.12 -7.11
C LYS A 17 9.42 -6.78 -5.75
N LYS A 18 10.03 -7.94 -5.58
CA LYS A 18 10.04 -8.65 -4.30
C LYS A 18 10.67 -7.83 -3.18
N TRP A 19 11.64 -6.96 -3.51
CA TRP A 19 12.34 -6.15 -2.52
C TRP A 19 11.44 -5.10 -1.90
N TYR A 20 10.83 -4.25 -2.72
CA TYR A 20 10.01 -3.15 -2.21
C TYR A 20 8.59 -3.57 -1.82
N ASP A 21 8.01 -4.60 -2.45
CA ASP A 21 6.65 -5.04 -2.08
C ASP A 21 6.63 -5.93 -0.84
N PHE A 22 7.68 -6.74 -0.60
CA PHE A 22 7.66 -7.77 0.45
C PHE A 22 8.81 -7.68 1.45
N ILE A 23 10.07 -7.56 1.00
CA ILE A 23 11.21 -7.60 1.93
C ILE A 23 11.24 -6.36 2.84
N ILE A 24 11.21 -5.16 2.26
CA ILE A 24 11.24 -3.90 3.01
C ILE A 24 10.03 -3.80 3.96
N PRO A 25 8.78 -4.06 3.50
CA PRO A 25 7.62 -4.00 4.39
C PRO A 25 7.63 -5.06 5.49
N SER A 26 8.11 -6.27 5.21
CA SER A 26 8.19 -7.32 6.24
C SER A 26 9.22 -6.98 7.32
N LEU A 27 10.42 -6.52 6.93
CA LEU A 27 11.44 -6.10 7.88
C LEU A 27 10.95 -4.91 8.73
N GLY A 28 10.36 -3.91 8.08
CA GLY A 28 9.79 -2.75 8.77
C GLY A 28 8.63 -3.13 9.71
N ALA A 29 7.79 -4.07 9.32
CA ALA A 29 6.69 -4.57 10.15
C ALA A 29 7.17 -5.34 11.38
N VAL A 30 8.18 -6.19 11.22
CA VAL A 30 8.79 -6.92 12.34
C VAL A 30 9.42 -5.94 13.33
N LEU A 31 10.12 -4.91 12.85
CA LEU A 31 10.66 -3.85 13.70
C LEU A 31 9.57 -3.08 14.43
N ALA A 32 8.51 -2.65 13.72
CA ALA A 32 7.37 -1.97 14.35
C ALA A 32 6.66 -2.84 15.38
N MET A 33 6.49 -4.13 15.08
CA MET A 33 5.90 -5.11 16.00
C MET A 33 6.78 -5.30 17.25
N ALA A 34 8.09 -5.43 17.09
CA ALA A 34 9.03 -5.55 18.21
C ALA A 34 9.01 -4.29 19.09
N ILE A 35 9.07 -3.10 18.50
CA ILE A 35 8.98 -1.84 19.23
C ILE A 35 7.66 -1.76 20.01
N TYR A 36 6.53 -2.09 19.37
CA TYR A 36 5.24 -2.07 20.04
C TYR A 36 5.17 -3.09 21.19
N PHE A 37 5.72 -4.29 21.01
CA PHE A 37 5.77 -5.31 22.05
C PHE A 37 6.55 -4.82 23.28
N PHE A 38 7.71 -4.17 23.11
CA PHE A 38 8.50 -3.67 24.24
C PHE A 38 7.98 -2.36 24.84
N CYS A 39 7.25 -1.54 24.08
CA CYS A 39 6.83 -0.20 24.48
C CYS A 39 5.30 0.01 24.47
N HIS A 40 4.52 -1.06 24.64
CA HIS A 40 3.06 -1.03 24.45
C HIS A 40 2.34 0.00 25.34
N ASP A 41 2.83 0.23 26.55
CA ASP A 41 2.22 1.18 27.50
C ASP A 41 2.39 2.64 27.11
N GLN A 42 3.40 2.94 26.29
CA GLN A 42 3.72 4.31 25.86
C GLN A 42 3.06 4.68 24.53
N ILE A 43 2.61 3.68 23.75
CA ILE A 43 2.08 3.89 22.40
C ILE A 43 0.57 3.64 22.38
N PRO A 44 -0.26 4.70 22.52
CA PRO A 44 -1.70 4.55 22.39
C PRO A 44 -2.06 4.16 20.95
N LEU A 45 -2.82 3.08 20.77
CA LEU A 45 -3.34 2.67 19.46
C LEU A 45 -4.59 3.46 19.06
N VAL A 46 -5.49 3.63 20.02
CA VAL A 46 -6.79 4.28 19.87
C VAL A 46 -6.87 5.44 20.86
N GLY A 47 -7.53 6.53 20.46
CA GLY A 47 -7.58 7.78 21.22
C GLY A 47 -7.21 8.97 20.34
N SER A 48 -7.39 10.19 20.82
CA SER A 48 -7.11 11.42 20.05
C SER A 48 -5.64 11.55 19.62
N SER A 49 -4.70 11.01 20.40
CA SER A 49 -3.27 10.88 20.07
C SER A 49 -2.87 9.48 19.60
N GLY A 50 -3.85 8.62 19.29
CA GLY A 50 -3.60 7.23 18.92
C GLY A 50 -2.96 7.09 17.54
N LEU A 51 -2.07 6.11 17.38
CA LEU A 51 -1.37 5.82 16.12
C LEU A 51 -2.34 5.70 14.93
N ILE A 52 -3.47 5.02 15.12
CA ILE A 52 -4.43 4.76 14.03
C ILE A 52 -5.10 6.06 13.56
N VAL A 53 -5.37 7.01 14.47
CA VAL A 53 -5.95 8.31 14.12
C VAL A 53 -4.99 9.12 13.27
N GLN A 54 -3.71 9.16 13.66
CA GLN A 54 -2.67 9.89 12.93
C GLN A 54 -2.44 9.30 11.54
N VAL A 55 -2.37 7.96 11.44
CA VAL A 55 -2.21 7.29 10.15
C VAL A 55 -3.44 7.50 9.28
N ASN A 56 -4.66 7.44 9.82
CA ASN A 56 -5.87 7.72 9.04
C ASN A 56 -5.89 9.16 8.49
N GLY A 57 -5.41 10.15 9.26
CA GLY A 57 -5.25 11.52 8.79
C GLY A 57 -4.30 11.61 7.58
N LEU A 58 -3.16 10.93 7.65
CA LEU A 58 -2.22 10.81 6.53
C LEU A 58 -2.87 10.12 5.32
N LEU A 59 -3.53 8.97 5.53
CA LEU A 59 -4.16 8.20 4.46
C LEU A 59 -5.24 8.99 3.73
N GLN A 60 -6.02 9.81 4.43
CA GLN A 60 -7.04 10.66 3.81
C GLN A 60 -6.43 11.61 2.77
N VAL A 61 -5.29 12.23 3.09
CA VAL A 61 -4.55 13.10 2.16
C VAL A 61 -3.97 12.27 1.00
N LEU A 62 -3.36 11.13 1.32
CA LEU A 62 -2.73 10.26 0.33
C LEU A 62 -3.72 9.70 -0.70
N ILE A 63 -4.94 9.34 -0.30
CA ILE A 63 -6.01 8.89 -1.22
C ILE A 63 -6.26 9.97 -2.28
N GLY A 64 -6.43 11.23 -1.86
CA GLY A 64 -6.64 12.35 -2.78
C GLY A 64 -5.43 12.56 -3.71
N PHE A 65 -4.23 12.55 -3.15
CA PHE A 65 -2.98 12.66 -3.92
C PHE A 65 -2.85 11.58 -4.99
N TYR A 66 -3.10 10.30 -4.66
CA TYR A 66 -2.95 9.20 -5.61
C TYR A 66 -3.98 9.27 -6.73
N ILE A 67 -5.23 9.65 -6.43
CA ILE A 67 -6.27 9.81 -7.45
C ILE A 67 -5.91 11.00 -8.38
N ALA A 68 -5.42 12.10 -7.83
CA ALA A 68 -4.98 13.26 -8.60
C ALA A 68 -3.78 12.92 -9.51
N ALA A 69 -2.78 12.22 -8.97
CA ALA A 69 -1.62 11.75 -9.73
C ALA A 69 -2.06 10.80 -10.86
N LEU A 70 -2.97 9.87 -10.59
CA LEU A 70 -3.54 8.97 -11.59
C LEU A 70 -4.23 9.73 -12.72
N ALA A 71 -5.06 10.73 -12.38
CA ALA A 71 -5.73 11.59 -13.36
C ALA A 71 -4.72 12.38 -14.21
N ALA A 72 -3.69 12.96 -13.60
CA ALA A 72 -2.64 13.69 -14.30
C ALA A 72 -1.88 12.78 -15.28
N VAL A 73 -1.40 11.62 -14.83
CA VAL A 73 -0.64 10.68 -15.67
C VAL A 73 -1.50 10.12 -16.81
N SER A 74 -2.80 9.90 -16.57
CA SER A 74 -3.70 9.42 -17.62
C SER A 74 -3.98 10.45 -18.71
N THR A 75 -3.94 11.75 -18.39
CA THR A 75 -4.29 12.84 -19.33
C THR A 75 -3.07 13.49 -19.97
N PHE A 76 -1.87 13.41 -19.38
CA PHE A 76 -0.67 13.97 -19.98
C PHE A 76 -0.38 13.39 -21.36
N SER A 77 -0.34 14.23 -22.38
CA SER A 77 0.01 13.85 -23.76
C SER A 77 1.52 13.99 -23.95
N ASN A 78 2.29 12.98 -23.57
CA ASN A 78 3.72 12.91 -23.86
C ASN A 78 4.03 11.51 -24.43
N SER A 79 4.62 11.45 -25.62
CA SER A 79 4.92 10.18 -26.29
C SER A 79 5.97 9.35 -25.55
N SER A 80 6.90 9.99 -24.82
CA SER A 80 7.96 9.29 -24.08
C SER A 80 7.47 8.45 -22.90
N ILE A 81 6.29 8.76 -22.33
CA ILE A 81 5.68 7.96 -21.26
C ILE A 81 4.84 6.79 -21.83
N ASP A 82 4.56 6.80 -23.13
CA ASP A 82 3.88 5.71 -23.85
C ASP A 82 4.84 4.66 -24.39
N GLU A 83 6.15 4.89 -24.23
CA GLU A 83 7.17 3.91 -24.56
C GLU A 83 7.18 2.75 -23.57
N VAL A 84 7.57 1.57 -24.08
CA VAL A 84 7.89 0.40 -23.25
C VAL A 84 9.06 0.77 -22.33
N MET A 85 9.02 0.29 -21.09
CA MET A 85 10.12 0.54 -20.16
C MET A 85 11.44 -0.04 -20.69
N ALA A 86 12.50 0.77 -20.68
CA ALA A 86 13.83 0.31 -21.07
C ALA A 86 14.40 -0.68 -20.04
N GLY A 87 15.20 -1.65 -20.50
CA GLY A 87 15.79 -2.70 -19.66
C GLY A 87 14.94 -3.97 -19.62
N ASP A 88 14.59 -4.44 -18.42
CA ASP A 88 13.68 -5.57 -18.18
C ASP A 88 12.25 -5.04 -17.94
N PRO A 89 11.39 -4.90 -18.97
CA PRO A 89 10.10 -4.26 -18.81
C PRO A 89 9.18 -5.06 -17.87
N PRO A 90 8.48 -4.40 -16.94
CA PRO A 90 7.50 -5.07 -16.11
C PRO A 90 6.39 -5.65 -17.00
N THR A 91 6.03 -6.90 -16.73
CA THR A 91 5.07 -7.63 -17.56
C THR A 91 3.83 -8.03 -16.79
N ILE A 92 2.67 -7.98 -17.46
CA ILE A 92 1.39 -8.43 -16.93
C ILE A 92 0.80 -9.51 -17.84
N VAL A 93 0.13 -10.51 -17.25
CA VAL A 93 -0.58 -11.55 -18.02
C VAL A 93 -2.03 -11.15 -18.14
N GLU A 94 -2.47 -10.86 -19.37
CA GLU A 94 -3.84 -10.48 -19.67
C GLU A 94 -4.56 -11.61 -20.41
N LYS A 95 -5.87 -11.72 -20.21
CA LYS A 95 -6.71 -12.69 -20.92
C LYS A 95 -7.34 -12.00 -22.12
N PHE A 96 -6.80 -12.23 -23.31
CA PHE A 96 -7.39 -11.75 -24.56
C PHE A 96 -8.06 -12.92 -25.28
N ARG A 97 -9.37 -12.82 -25.53
CA ARG A 97 -10.17 -13.85 -26.24
C ARG A 97 -9.87 -15.29 -25.77
N ALA A 98 -10.03 -15.53 -24.47
CA ALA A 98 -9.76 -16.81 -23.79
C ALA A 98 -8.28 -17.26 -23.68
N THR A 99 -7.34 -16.56 -24.32
CA THR A 99 -5.91 -16.89 -24.30
C THR A 99 -5.16 -15.97 -23.34
N LYS A 100 -4.22 -16.51 -22.55
CA LYS A 100 -3.36 -15.73 -21.65
C LYS A 100 -2.15 -15.22 -22.44
N VAL A 101 -2.02 -13.90 -22.58
CA VAL A 101 -0.90 -13.26 -23.28
C VAL A 101 -0.10 -12.43 -22.28
N LYS A 102 1.23 -12.55 -22.32
CA LYS A 102 2.15 -11.72 -21.53
C LYS A 102 2.37 -10.42 -22.29
N VAL A 103 2.01 -9.30 -21.68
CA VAL A 103 2.09 -7.96 -22.28
C VAL A 103 3.12 -7.15 -21.50
N GLU A 104 4.06 -6.54 -22.22
CA GLU A 104 5.02 -5.59 -21.67
C GLU A 104 4.33 -4.25 -21.39
N LEU A 105 4.62 -3.65 -20.25
CA LEU A 105 3.95 -2.43 -19.82
C LEU A 105 4.73 -1.19 -20.27
N THR A 106 3.97 -0.22 -20.78
CA THR A 106 4.46 1.15 -20.95
C THR A 106 4.63 1.84 -19.60
N ARG A 107 5.44 2.91 -19.55
CA ARG A 107 5.65 3.69 -18.32
C ARG A 107 4.32 4.21 -17.76
N ARG A 108 3.50 4.82 -18.61
CA ARG A 108 2.17 5.32 -18.25
C ARG A 108 1.31 4.22 -17.64
N ARG A 109 1.23 3.07 -18.32
CA ARG A 109 0.35 1.98 -17.89
C ARG A 109 0.79 1.40 -16.54
N PHE A 110 2.09 1.23 -16.32
CA PHE A 110 2.63 0.82 -15.04
C PHE A 110 2.29 1.81 -13.92
N VAL A 111 2.56 3.10 -14.14
CA VAL A 111 2.34 4.16 -13.15
C VAL A 111 0.84 4.32 -12.84
N CYS A 112 -0.03 4.16 -13.83
CA CYS A 112 -1.48 4.13 -13.60
C CYS A 112 -1.91 2.95 -12.72
N TYR A 113 -1.37 1.74 -12.95
CA TYR A 113 -1.64 0.61 -12.05
C TYR A 113 -1.07 0.84 -10.65
N LEU A 114 0.12 1.43 -10.54
CA LEU A 114 0.78 1.75 -9.28
C LEU A 114 -0.05 2.72 -8.43
N PHE A 115 -0.46 3.86 -8.98
CA PHE A 115 -1.27 4.85 -8.27
C PHE A 115 -2.70 4.37 -8.01
N GLY A 116 -3.28 3.59 -8.92
CA GLY A 116 -4.56 2.93 -8.67
C GLY A 116 -4.50 1.96 -7.49
N TYR A 117 -3.43 1.15 -7.41
CA TYR A 117 -3.18 0.25 -6.28
C TYR A 117 -3.01 1.03 -4.97
N LEU A 118 -2.16 2.06 -4.97
CA LEU A 118 -1.91 2.92 -3.80
C LEU A 118 -3.20 3.58 -3.30
N ALA A 119 -4.03 4.12 -4.18
CA ALA A 119 -5.32 4.71 -3.81
C ALA A 119 -6.26 3.68 -3.15
N LEU A 120 -6.40 2.50 -3.76
CA LEU A 120 -7.25 1.44 -3.22
C LEU A 120 -6.74 0.92 -1.87
N MET A 121 -5.44 0.66 -1.75
CA MET A 121 -4.85 0.17 -0.50
C MET A 121 -4.94 1.21 0.62
N SER A 122 -4.76 2.48 0.31
CA SER A 122 -4.94 3.57 1.28
C SER A 122 -6.38 3.64 1.77
N PHE A 123 -7.35 3.50 0.87
CA PHE A 123 -8.77 3.47 1.22
C PHE A 123 -9.14 2.27 2.09
N ILE A 124 -8.61 1.09 1.79
CA ILE A 124 -8.80 -0.12 2.59
C ILE A 124 -8.19 0.08 3.98
N LEU A 125 -6.93 0.54 4.06
CA LEU A 125 -6.24 0.74 5.33
C LEU A 125 -6.92 1.81 6.20
N PHE A 126 -7.41 2.89 5.57
CA PHE A 126 -8.21 3.92 6.23
C PHE A 126 -9.50 3.34 6.81
N SER A 127 -10.20 2.51 6.04
CA SER A 127 -11.45 1.86 6.45
C SER A 127 -11.20 0.88 7.61
N VAL A 128 -10.14 0.08 7.55
CA VAL A 128 -9.71 -0.81 8.66
C VAL A 128 -9.36 0.00 9.90
N GLY A 129 -8.63 1.10 9.76
CA GLY A 129 -8.30 2.00 10.86
C GLY A 129 -9.55 2.63 11.50
N LEU A 130 -10.53 3.05 10.68
CA LEU A 130 -11.78 3.62 11.15
C LEU A 130 -12.59 2.58 11.95
N VAL A 131 -12.72 1.36 11.42
CA VAL A 131 -13.38 0.25 12.13
C VAL A 131 -12.65 -0.07 13.44
N ALA A 132 -11.31 -0.06 13.44
CA ALA A 132 -10.51 -0.30 14.64
C ALA A 132 -10.71 0.79 15.70
N ILE A 133 -10.86 2.06 15.31
CA ILE A 133 -11.16 3.15 16.25
C ILE A 133 -12.56 3.00 16.86
N LEU A 134 -13.57 2.74 16.02
CA LEU A 134 -14.96 2.66 16.46
C LEU A 134 -15.23 1.41 17.33
N LEU A 135 -14.74 0.25 16.89
CA LEU A 135 -15.00 -1.02 17.56
C LEU A 135 -13.92 -1.39 18.58
N GLY A 136 -12.75 -0.75 18.56
CA GLY A 136 -11.61 -1.12 19.38
C GLY A 136 -11.91 -1.17 20.88
N LYS A 137 -12.65 -0.17 21.39
CA LYS A 137 -13.07 -0.15 22.80
C LYS A 137 -14.02 -1.31 23.13
N MET A 138 -15.03 -1.53 22.28
CA MET A 138 -16.00 -2.63 22.46
C MET A 138 -15.31 -4.00 22.40
N ILE A 139 -14.47 -4.23 21.39
CA ILE A 139 -13.73 -5.48 21.20
C ILE A 139 -12.79 -5.72 22.38
N SER A 140 -12.09 -4.68 22.87
CA SER A 140 -11.20 -4.83 24.02
C SER A 140 -11.96 -5.24 25.30
N ALA A 141 -13.13 -4.66 25.56
CA ALA A 141 -13.95 -5.02 26.71
C ALA A 141 -14.50 -6.45 26.60
N TRP A 142 -14.94 -6.85 25.41
CA TRP A 142 -15.39 -8.22 25.13
C TRP A 142 -14.28 -9.26 25.35
N ILE A 143 -13.07 -8.99 24.86
CA ILE A 143 -11.92 -9.91 25.00
C ILE A 143 -11.51 -10.05 26.46
N ILE A 144 -11.48 -8.95 27.23
CA ILE A 144 -11.17 -9.00 28.67
C ILE A 144 -12.22 -9.80 29.44
N GLY A 145 -13.49 -9.74 29.01
CA GLY A 145 -14.57 -10.53 29.63
C GLY A 145 -14.52 -12.03 29.33
N LEU A 146 -13.87 -12.45 28.23
CA LEU A 146 -13.85 -13.84 27.78
C LEU A 146 -12.48 -14.53 27.99
N SER A 147 -11.40 -13.76 28.03
CA SER A 147 -10.00 -14.22 28.00
C SER A 147 -9.11 -13.41 28.96
N SER A 148 -7.83 -13.76 29.06
CA SER A 148 -6.83 -13.04 29.87
C SER A 148 -6.29 -11.77 29.19
N LEU A 149 -5.70 -10.88 29.99
CA LEU A 149 -5.04 -9.65 29.52
C LEU A 149 -3.88 -9.92 28.54
N GLU A 150 -3.19 -11.04 28.69
CA GLU A 150 -2.09 -11.45 27.81
C GLU A 150 -2.54 -11.69 26.37
N VAL A 151 -3.73 -12.29 26.20
CA VAL A 151 -4.32 -12.54 24.87
C VAL A 151 -4.67 -11.22 24.18
N LEU A 152 -5.23 -10.26 24.92
CA LEU A 152 -5.53 -8.93 24.38
C LEU A 152 -4.25 -8.24 23.87
N TRP A 153 -3.17 -8.33 24.65
CA TRP A 153 -1.89 -7.72 24.29
C TRP A 153 -1.26 -8.36 23.06
N LEU A 154 -1.31 -9.69 22.95
CA LEU A 154 -0.87 -10.41 21.76
C LEU A 154 -1.66 -9.98 20.52
N ILE A 155 -2.99 -9.89 20.63
CA ILE A 155 -3.87 -9.45 19.54
C ILE A 155 -3.52 -8.02 19.09
N LYS A 156 -3.31 -7.09 20.03
CA LYS A 156 -2.90 -5.71 19.71
C LYS A 156 -1.57 -5.69 18.98
N THR A 157 -0.59 -6.46 19.44
CA THR A 157 0.74 -6.53 18.83
C THR A 157 0.69 -7.08 17.41
N VAL A 158 -0.06 -8.17 17.20
CA VAL A 158 -0.27 -8.76 15.87
C VAL A 158 -0.99 -7.77 14.95
N PHE A 159 -2.01 -7.07 15.46
CA PHE A 159 -2.73 -6.05 14.70
C PHE A 159 -1.80 -4.91 14.26
N VAL A 160 -0.96 -4.40 15.17
CA VAL A 160 0.03 -3.35 14.84
C VAL A 160 1.00 -3.82 13.78
N GLY A 161 1.55 -5.03 13.91
CA GLY A 161 2.47 -5.57 12.91
C GLY A 161 1.83 -5.69 11.53
N PHE A 162 0.60 -6.21 11.43
CA PHE A 162 -0.12 -6.29 10.15
C PHE A 162 -0.44 -4.90 9.58
N TYR A 163 -0.88 -3.97 10.43
CA TYR A 163 -1.18 -2.60 10.03
C TYR A 163 0.08 -1.88 9.52
N SER A 164 1.20 -2.00 10.23
CA SER A 164 2.50 -1.45 9.84
C SER A 164 3.05 -2.08 8.56
N LEU A 165 2.82 -3.38 8.33
CA LEU A 165 3.23 -4.05 7.10
C LEU A 165 2.58 -3.39 5.88
N ILE A 166 1.27 -3.16 5.93
CA ILE A 166 0.56 -2.51 4.81
C ILE A 166 1.01 -1.05 4.69
N LEU A 167 1.17 -0.33 5.80
CA LEU A 167 1.60 1.06 5.79
C LEU A 167 3.00 1.24 5.17
N ILE A 168 3.95 0.38 5.53
CA ILE A 168 5.32 0.46 5.01
C ILE A 168 5.36 0.02 3.54
N ASN A 169 4.56 -0.97 3.14
CA ASN A 169 4.36 -1.29 1.72
C ASN A 169 3.86 -0.06 0.94
N LEU A 170 2.86 0.65 1.48
CA LEU A 170 2.30 1.85 0.87
C LEU A 170 3.36 2.95 0.75
N ILE A 171 4.15 3.21 1.79
CA ILE A 171 5.24 4.20 1.76
C ILE A 171 6.31 3.82 0.72
N ALA A 172 6.81 2.58 0.75
CA ALA A 172 7.83 2.11 -0.19
C ALA A 172 7.34 2.22 -1.65
N THR A 173 6.11 1.80 -1.90
CA THR A 173 5.48 1.85 -3.23
C THR A 173 5.19 3.29 -3.66
N THR A 174 4.95 4.20 -2.72
CA THR A 174 4.81 5.64 -2.99
C THR A 174 6.12 6.27 -3.41
N LEU A 175 7.22 5.94 -2.73
CA LEU A 175 8.56 6.41 -3.11
C LEU A 175 8.91 5.94 -4.52
N LEU A 176 8.55 4.70 -4.87
CA LEU A 176 8.69 4.21 -6.24
C LEU A 176 7.86 5.06 -7.22
N GLY A 177 6.60 5.37 -6.89
CA GLY A 177 5.75 6.22 -7.72
C GLY A 177 6.32 7.62 -7.93
N LEU A 178 6.85 8.23 -6.86
CA LEU A 178 7.53 9.52 -6.92
C LEU A 178 8.80 9.46 -7.77
N TYR A 179 9.60 8.39 -7.66
CA TYR A 179 10.76 8.19 -8.53
C TYR A 179 10.37 8.19 -10.02
N TYR A 180 9.29 7.51 -10.39
CA TYR A 180 8.81 7.53 -11.77
C TYR A 180 8.37 8.92 -12.24
N LEU A 181 7.60 9.64 -11.41
CA LEU A 181 7.11 10.98 -11.74
C LEU A 181 8.23 12.03 -11.80
N SER A 182 9.17 12.00 -10.87
CA SER A 182 10.22 13.02 -10.76
C SER A 182 11.38 12.76 -11.73
N VAL A 183 11.83 11.51 -11.83
CA VAL A 183 13.07 11.17 -12.57
C VAL A 183 12.74 10.60 -13.95
N ARG A 184 12.00 9.49 -14.00
CA ARG A 184 11.85 8.70 -15.23
C ARG A 184 10.95 9.34 -16.29
N PHE A 185 10.05 10.23 -15.91
CA PHE A 185 9.18 10.94 -16.86
C PHE A 185 9.91 12.01 -17.67
N HIS A 186 11.05 12.49 -17.18
CA HIS A 186 11.86 13.51 -17.85
C HIS A 186 13.03 12.91 -18.65
N GLN A 187 13.35 11.64 -18.43
CA GLN A 187 14.44 10.95 -19.12
C GLN A 187 13.91 10.25 -20.38
N SER A 188 14.35 10.73 -21.54
CA SER A 188 14.18 9.99 -22.80
C SER A 188 14.93 8.65 -22.72
N SER A 189 14.42 7.64 -23.41
CA SER A 189 15.04 6.32 -23.57
C SER A 189 16.35 6.41 -24.38
N LEU A 190 17.42 6.90 -23.74
CA LEU A 190 18.79 6.72 -24.21
C LEU A 190 19.38 5.45 -23.59
#